data_AF-A0A5A7MRY7-F1
#
_entry.id   AF-A0A5A7MRY7-F1
#
_cell.length_a   1.000
_cell.length_b   1.000
_cell.length_c   1.000
_cell.angle_alpha   90.00
_cell.angle_beta   90.00
_cell.angle_gamma   90.00
#
_symmetry.space_group_name_H-M   'P 1'
#
loop_
_entity.id
_entity.type
_entity.pdbx_description
1 polymer ?
#
loop_
_entity_poly.entity_id
_entity_poly.type
_entity_poly.pdbx_seq_one_letter_code
_entity_poly.pdbx_strand_id
1 'polypeptide(L)' 'MRVPVDRDFDADIFLFEDRTLSLSPSGREIDLEMSYGLMLNAHTHIETSLVQQFEAGHVANGGTITSLLVRLRSRF' A
#
# COMPACT_ATOMS: atom_id res chain seq x y z
N MET A 1 19.57 -2.16 9.36
CA MET A 1 19.61 -3.18 8.30
C MET A 1 19.95 -2.47 7.01
N ARG A 2 20.96 -2.95 6.29
CA ARG A 2 21.39 -2.36 5.02
C ARG A 2 20.56 -2.97 3.90
N VAL A 3 19.70 -2.18 3.26
CA VAL A 3 18.79 -2.66 2.20
C VAL A 3 19.17 -2.03 0.86
N PRO A 4 19.14 -2.78 -0.24
CA PRO A 4 19.35 -2.21 -1.57
C PRO A 4 18.16 -1.30 -1.90
N VAL A 5 18.43 -0.05 -2.24
CA VAL A 5 17.41 0.94 -2.58
C VAL A 5 17.42 1.31 -4.05
N ASP A 6 18.56 1.16 -4.71
CA ASP A 6 18.74 1.50 -6.11
C ASP A 6 19.94 0.75 -6.71
N ARG A 7 20.12 0.85 -8.03
CA ARG A 7 21.28 0.34 -8.75
C ARG A 7 21.88 1.45 -9.59
N ASP A 8 23.17 1.69 -9.39
CA ASP A 8 23.96 2.49 -10.32
C ASP A 8 24.33 1.61 -11.52
N PHE A 9 23.80 1.96 -12.70
CA PHE A 9 24.02 1.22 -13.94
C PHE A 9 25.35 1.55 -14.62
N ASP A 10 25.95 2.70 -14.32
CA ASP A 10 27.22 3.12 -14.90
C ASP A 10 28.40 2.46 -14.17
N ALA A 11 28.32 2.39 -12.84
CA ALA A 11 29.33 1.75 -12.00
C ALA A 11 29.07 0.26 -11.73
N ASP A 12 27.92 -0.27 -12.17
CA ASP A 12 27.44 -1.64 -11.93
C ASP A 12 27.46 -2.04 -10.43
N ILE A 13 27.00 -1.13 -9.57
CA ILE A 13 26.93 -1.36 -8.12
C ILE A 13 25.52 -1.15 -7.59
N PHE A 14 25.20 -1.83 -6.50
CA PHE A 14 23.99 -1.58 -5.74
C PHE A 14 24.20 -0.42 -4.75
N LEU A 15 23.25 0.51 -4.72
CA LEU A 15 23.15 1.54 -3.71
C LEU A 15 22.34 1.00 -2.54
N PHE A 16 22.85 1.22 -1.34
CA PHE A 16 22.25 0.71 -0.12
C PHE A 16 21.96 1.85 0.84
N GLU A 17 20.84 1.73 1.56
CA GLU A 17 20.47 2.63 2.64
C GLU A 17 20.47 1.87 3.97
N ASP A 18 21.01 2.50 5.00
CA ASP A 18 20.89 2.01 6.37
C ASP A 18 19.55 2.40 6.94
N ARG A 19 18.63 1.42 7.02
CA ARG A 19 17.32 1.60 7.64
C ARG A 19 17.29 0.98 9.02
N THR A 20 16.83 1.76 9.99
CA THR A 20 16.45 1.23 11.30
C THR A 20 15.00 0.82 11.23
N LEU A 21 14.76 -0.49 11.19
CA LEU A 21 13.41 -1.05 11.23
C LEU A 21 13.07 -1.33 12.70
N SER A 22 12.18 -0.52 13.28
CA SER A 22 11.66 -0.77 14.62
C SER A 22 10.49 -1.74 14.51
N LEU A 23 10.58 -2.89 15.19
CA LEU A 23 9.45 -3.81 15.39
C LEU A 23 8.64 -3.44 16.65
N SER A 24 8.90 -2.27 17.22
CA SER A 24 8.16 -1.70 18.34
C SER A 24 7.21 -0.63 17.78
N PRO A 25 6.01 -1.03 17.31
CA PRO A 25 5.01 -0.06 16.88
C PRO A 25 4.66 0.84 18.06
N SER A 26 4.50 2.14 17.79
CA SER A 26 4.03 3.05 18.85
C SER A 26 2.52 2.99 18.99
N GLY A 27 1.79 2.71 17.90
CA GLY A 27 0.33 2.58 17.84
C GLY A 27 -0.15 1.27 17.20
N ARG A 28 -1.43 0.96 17.38
CA ARG A 28 -2.11 -0.18 16.76
C ARG A 28 -2.84 0.28 15.49
N GLU A 29 -2.28 -0.08 14.34
CA GLU A 29 -2.93 0.13 13.06
C GLU A 29 -4.19 -0.73 12.92
N ILE A 30 -5.27 -0.14 12.41
CA ILE A 30 -6.54 -0.81 12.13
C ILE A 30 -7.00 -0.40 10.75
N ASP A 31 -7.22 -1.39 9.89
CA ASP A 31 -7.71 -1.19 8.53
C ASP A 31 -9.15 -1.69 8.40
N LEU A 32 -10.01 -0.84 7.83
CA LEU A 32 -11.36 -1.18 7.42
C LEU A 32 -11.49 -1.00 5.91
N GLU A 33 -11.79 -2.08 5.19
CA GLU A 33 -12.04 -2.05 3.76
C GLU A 33 -13.49 -2.43 3.46
N MET A 34 -14.15 -1.61 2.64
CA MET A 34 -15.45 -1.91 2.05
C MET A 34 -15.34 -1.83 0.53
N SER A 35 -15.74 -2.91 -0.14
CA SER A 35 -15.60 -3.04 -1.59
C SER A 35 -16.93 -3.40 -2.24
N TYR A 36 -17.22 -2.76 -3.37
CA TYR A 36 -18.39 -3.04 -4.20
C TYR A 36 -17.96 -3.25 -5.66
N GLY A 37 -18.36 -4.39 -6.21
CA GLY A 37 -18.07 -4.78 -7.59
C GLY A 37 -19.32 -4.81 -8.46
N LEU A 38 -19.21 -4.30 -9.68
CA LEU A 38 -20.25 -4.32 -10.70
C LEU A 38 -19.71 -4.99 -11.98
N MET A 39 -20.38 -6.05 -12.42
CA MET A 39 -20.14 -6.65 -13.73
C MET A 39 -20.75 -5.75 -14.80
N LEU A 40 -19.93 -5.27 -15.75
CA LEU A 40 -20.38 -4.50 -16.90
C LEU A 40 -20.80 -5.42 -18.05
N ASN A 41 -20.09 -6.55 -18.20
CA ASN A 41 -20.41 -7.65 -19.10
C ASN A 41 -19.71 -8.93 -18.61
N ALA A 42 -19.77 -10.02 -19.38
CA ALA A 42 -19.18 -11.31 -19.00
C ALA A 42 -17.64 -11.28 -18.80
N HIS A 43 -16.95 -10.27 -19.33
CA HIS A 43 -15.49 -10.19 -19.35
C HIS A 43 -14.95 -8.93 -18.67
N THR A 44 -15.83 -8.00 -18.28
CA THR A 44 -15.45 -6.70 -17.74
C THR A 44 -16.21 -6.43 -16.45
N HIS A 45 -15.48 -6.08 -15.39
CA HIS A 45 -16.08 -5.57 -14.16
C HIS A 45 -15.30 -4.37 -13.63
N ILE A 46 -16.05 -3.51 -12.95
CA ILE A 46 -15.52 -2.38 -12.20
C ILE A 46 -15.71 -2.65 -10.70
N GLU A 47 -14.70 -2.33 -9.91
CA GLU A 47 -14.74 -2.47 -8.46
C GLU A 47 -14.32 -1.16 -7.82
N THR A 48 -15.07 -0.73 -6.81
CA THR A 48 -14.76 0.45 -6.00
C THR A 48 -14.54 0.01 -4.57
N SER A 49 -13.41 0.40 -3.98
CA SER A 49 -13.05 0.11 -2.59
C SER A 49 -12.87 1.41 -1.82
N LEU A 50 -13.48 1.51 -0.64
CA LEU A 50 -13.19 2.52 0.37
C LEU A 50 -12.37 1.87 1.47
N VAL A 51 -11.18 2.41 1.74
CA VAL A 51 -10.28 1.93 2.79
C VAL A 51 -10.09 3.04 3.82
N GLN A 52 -10.31 2.71 5.08
CA GLN A 52 -10.04 3.58 6.22
C GLN A 52 -8.93 2.96 7.07
N GLN A 53 -7.86 3.71 7.30
CA GLN A 53 -6.74 3.27 8.13
C GLN A 53 -6.61 4.20 9.33
N PHE A 54 -6.66 3.64 10.54
CA PHE A 54 -6.42 4.37 11.78
C PHE A 54 -5.00 4.08 12.27
N GLU A 55 -4.29 5.10 12.77
CA GLU A 55 -2.89 4.97 13.21
C GLU A 55 -1.97 4.40 12.12
N ALA A 56 -2.15 4.87 10.88
CA ALA A 56 -1.43 4.38 9.70
C ALA A 56 0.10 4.45 9.88
N GLY A 57 0.79 3.39 9.51
CA GLY A 57 2.22 3.24 9.73
C GLY A 57 2.60 2.89 11.19
N HIS A 58 1.65 2.35 11.97
CA HIS A 58 1.83 1.98 13.37
C HIS A 58 2.30 3.13 14.29
N VAL A 59 1.85 4.36 14.01
CA VAL A 59 2.18 5.55 14.81
C VAL A 59 1.04 5.85 15.78
N ALA A 60 1.30 5.87 17.09
CA ALA A 60 0.30 6.24 18.09
C ALA A 60 -0.23 7.65 17.87
N ASN A 61 -1.54 7.82 17.92
CA ASN A 61 -2.21 9.07 17.50
C ASN A 61 -1.85 9.49 16.07
N GLY A 62 -1.42 8.54 15.23
CA GLY A 62 -1.21 8.74 13.81
C GLY A 62 -2.50 9.15 13.14
N GLY A 63 -2.37 9.89 12.04
CA GLY A 63 -3.52 10.35 11.28
C GLY A 63 -4.37 9.19 10.75
N THR A 64 -5.64 9.49 10.52
CA THR A 64 -6.54 8.57 9.82
C THR A 64 -6.42 8.81 8.31
N ILE A 65 -6.15 7.77 7.54
CA ILE A 65 -6.08 7.82 6.08
C ILE A 65 -7.38 7.25 5.50
N THR A 66 -7.98 7.98 4.55
CA THR A 66 -9.10 7.50 3.74
C THR A 66 -8.64 7.37 2.30
N SER A 67 -8.74 6.17 1.73
CA SER A 67 -8.39 5.89 0.35
C SER A 67 -9.60 5.40 -0.44
N LEU A 68 -9.76 5.91 -1.67
CA LEU A 68 -10.73 5.43 -2.63
C LEU A 68 -9.98 4.78 -3.80
N LEU A 69 -10.26 3.50 -4.06
CA LEU A 69 -9.66 2.77 -5.16
C LEU A 69 -10.74 2.40 -6.16
N VAL A 70 -10.47 2.62 -7.45
CA VAL A 70 -11.31 2.17 -8.55
C VAL A 70 -10.49 1.24 -9.43
N ARG A 71 -10.94 0.00 -9.59
CA ARG A 71 -10.27 -1.03 -10.38
C ARG A 71 -11.17 -1.42 -11.55
N LEU A 72 -10.65 -1.28 -12.77
CA LEU A 72 -11.26 -1.85 -13.97
C LEU A 72 -10.50 -3.13 -14.32
N ARG A 73 -11.21 -4.26 -14.38
CA ARG A 73 -10.66 -5.53 -14.86
C ARG A 73 -11.37 -5.93 -16.14
N SER A 74 -10.59 -6.24 -17.17
CA SER A 74 -11.08 -6.71 -18.46
C SER A 74 -10.26 -7.93 -18.90
N ARG A 75 -10.94 -8.95 -19.45
CA ARG A 75 -10.31 -10.09 -20.11
C ARG A 75 -10.59 -10.00 -21.62
N PHE A 76 -9.54 -10.17 -22.43
CA PHE A 76 -9.60 -10.23 -23.88
C PHE A 76 -9.58 -11.67 -24.36
#